data_AF-A0A1V5ZX78-F1
#
_entry.id   AF-A0A1V5ZX78-F1
#
_cell.length_a   1.000
_cell.length_b   1.000
_cell.length_c   1.000
_cell.angle_alpha   90.00
_cell.angle_beta   90.00
_cell.angle_gamma   90.00
#
_symmetry.space_group_name_H-M   'P 1'
#
loop_
_entity.id
_entity.type
_entity.pdbx_description
1 polymer ?
#
loop_
_entity_poly.entity_id
_entity_poly.type
_entity_poly.pdbx_seq_one_letter_code
_entity_poly.pdbx_strand_id
1 'polypeptide(L)'
;MDETDETDQKDGIDEIMARKDKGHFASKHPGESVKKEVAELLKKKMVDGAMTCPLAFQAADELNLTPAEIGRAIDLLEIPISKCQLGLFGFTPVSRIIKPAESVPEDLEAAIRKALTDGRLCCADAFRIAGEFKLAKIRVSSACEKLQIKISACQLGAF
;
A
#
# COMPACT_ATOMS: atom_id res chain seq x y z
N MET A 1 -40.42 16.11 -42.00
CA MET A 1 -41.22 14.91 -41.74
C MET A 1 -40.40 13.72 -42.21
N ASP A 2 -39.12 13.70 -41.82
CA ASP A 2 -38.58 13.22 -40.52
C ASP A 2 -38.26 11.73 -40.71
N GLU A 3 -37.03 11.34 -41.07
CA GLU A 3 -35.86 11.21 -40.18
C GLU A 3 -36.16 10.46 -38.87
N THR A 4 -35.78 9.18 -38.84
CA THR A 4 -35.31 8.45 -37.65
C THR A 4 -34.30 7.42 -38.18
N ASP A 5 -32.99 7.72 -38.21
CA ASP A 5 -32.02 7.73 -37.10
C ASP A 5 -31.91 6.31 -36.47
N GLU A 6 -30.99 5.47 -36.95
CA GLU A 6 -29.62 5.30 -36.43
C GLU A 6 -29.55 5.28 -34.89
N THR A 7 -29.19 4.13 -34.31
CA THR A 7 -27.84 3.95 -33.73
C THR A 7 -27.73 2.59 -33.05
N ASP A 8 -26.77 1.84 -33.56
CA ASP A 8 -26.15 0.67 -32.96
C ASP A 8 -25.06 1.15 -31.97
N GLN A 9 -24.91 0.43 -30.86
CA GLN A 9 -23.65 0.25 -30.12
C GLN A 9 -22.94 1.48 -29.49
N LYS A 10 -22.79 1.48 -28.16
CA LYS A 10 -21.51 1.11 -27.50
C LYS A 10 -21.53 1.25 -25.99
N ASP A 11 -20.84 0.27 -25.43
CA ASP A 11 -20.43 0.04 -24.04
C ASP A 11 -20.01 1.31 -23.30
N GLY A 12 -20.60 1.50 -22.12
CA GLY A 12 -20.26 2.59 -21.21
C GLY A 12 -20.22 2.11 -19.78
N ILE A 13 -19.16 1.39 -19.38
CA ILE A 13 -18.61 1.45 -18.03
C ILE A 13 -17.11 1.17 -18.12
N ASP A 14 -16.30 2.19 -18.39
CA ASP A 14 -14.84 2.08 -18.22
C ASP A 14 -14.22 3.43 -17.85
N GLU A 15 -14.62 3.97 -16.71
CA GLU A 15 -13.83 5.01 -16.02
C GLU A 15 -13.74 4.68 -14.53
N ILE A 16 -13.01 3.60 -14.22
CA ILE A 16 -12.37 3.49 -12.91
C ILE A 16 -11.32 4.61 -12.88
N MET A 17 -11.64 5.69 -12.15
CA MET A 17 -10.73 6.79 -11.81
C MET A 17 -9.52 6.24 -11.02
N ALA A 18 -8.56 5.66 -11.74
CA ALA A 18 -7.21 5.45 -11.26
C ALA A 18 -6.61 6.84 -11.03
N ARG A 19 -6.07 7.09 -9.82
CA ARG A 19 -5.43 8.35 -9.44
C ARG A 19 -4.51 8.84 -10.56
N LYS A 20 -4.57 10.14 -10.85
CA LYS A 20 -3.85 10.86 -11.92
C LYS A 20 -2.31 10.81 -11.84
N ASP A 21 -1.74 10.12 -10.86
CA ASP A 21 -0.29 9.95 -10.66
C ASP A 21 0.19 8.58 -11.18
N LYS A 22 -0.21 8.22 -12.41
CA LYS A 22 0.45 7.11 -13.11
C LYS A 22 1.80 7.64 -13.62
N GLY A 23 2.82 7.57 -12.77
CA GLY A 23 4.18 7.98 -13.07
C GLY A 23 4.62 9.23 -12.30
N HIS A 24 5.94 9.38 -12.14
CA HIS A 24 6.67 10.37 -11.33
C HIS A 24 7.00 9.96 -9.89
N PHE A 25 6.96 8.66 -9.55
CA PHE A 25 7.45 8.20 -8.25
C PHE A 25 8.95 8.43 -8.07
N ALA A 26 9.73 8.32 -9.15
CA ALA A 26 11.17 8.55 -9.13
C ALA A 26 11.54 9.98 -8.71
N SER A 27 10.62 10.95 -8.85
CA SER A 27 10.83 12.34 -8.43
C SER A 27 11.10 12.50 -6.93
N LYS A 28 10.71 11.52 -6.11
CA LYS A 28 11.02 11.46 -4.67
C LYS A 28 12.52 11.27 -4.39
N HIS A 29 13.28 10.73 -5.35
CA HIS A 29 14.68 10.30 -5.19
C HIS A 29 15.58 10.88 -6.30
N PRO A 30 15.73 12.21 -6.40
CA PRO A 30 16.46 12.85 -7.49
C PRO A 30 17.95 12.47 -7.48
N GLY A 31 18.46 12.00 -8.62
CA GLY A 31 19.88 11.64 -8.78
C GLY A 31 20.27 10.26 -8.23
N GLU A 32 19.32 9.51 -7.67
CA GLU A 32 19.55 8.13 -7.25
C GLU A 32 19.35 7.15 -8.42
N SER A 33 19.95 5.97 -8.31
CA SER A 33 19.83 4.89 -9.30
C SER A 33 19.67 3.54 -8.62
N VAL A 34 19.03 2.60 -9.33
CA VAL A 34 18.77 1.24 -8.83
C VAL A 34 19.85 0.30 -9.35
N LYS A 35 20.44 -0.51 -8.48
CA LYS A 35 21.35 -1.59 -8.88
C LYS A 35 20.64 -2.56 -9.82
N LYS A 36 21.34 -3.01 -10.86
CA LYS A 36 20.77 -3.88 -11.92
C LYS A 36 20.09 -5.13 -11.33
N GLU A 37 20.74 -5.81 -10.41
CA GLU A 37 20.22 -7.00 -9.71
C GLU A 37 18.90 -6.75 -8.97
N VAL A 38 18.76 -5.59 -8.32
CA VAL A 38 17.54 -5.19 -7.61
C VAL A 38 16.43 -4.93 -8.63
N ALA A 39 16.73 -4.19 -9.70
CA ALA A 39 15.74 -3.89 -10.73
C ALA A 39 15.22 -5.15 -11.45
N GLU A 40 16.11 -6.10 -11.75
CA GLU A 40 15.73 -7.37 -12.36
C GLU A 40 14.84 -8.22 -11.45
N LEU A 41 15.17 -8.30 -10.15
CA LEU A 41 14.34 -9.05 -9.20
C LEU A 41 12.96 -8.41 -9.03
N LEU A 42 12.88 -7.09 -8.87
CA LEU A 42 11.60 -6.40 -8.70
C LEU A 42 10.71 -6.55 -9.94
N LYS A 43 11.27 -6.42 -11.15
CA LYS A 43 10.53 -6.66 -12.41
C LYS A 43 10.05 -8.10 -12.56
N LYS A 44 10.82 -9.08 -12.06
CA LYS A 44 10.41 -10.49 -12.09
C LYS A 44 9.30 -10.79 -11.08
N LYS A 45 9.31 -10.12 -9.92
CA LYS A 45 8.35 -10.35 -8.83
C LYS A 45 7.02 -9.64 -9.01
N MET A 46 6.99 -8.48 -9.68
CA MET A 46 5.74 -7.71 -9.84
C MET A 46 4.67 -8.54 -10.57
N VAL A 47 3.41 -8.30 -10.22
CA VAL A 47 2.25 -8.99 -10.80
C VAL A 47 1.36 -7.93 -11.42
N ASP A 48 0.94 -8.14 -12.67
CA ASP A 48 0.09 -7.22 -13.43
C ASP A 48 0.64 -5.78 -13.46
N GLY A 49 1.96 -5.64 -13.57
CA GLY A 49 2.65 -4.34 -13.60
C GLY A 49 2.71 -3.61 -12.26
N ALA A 50 2.33 -4.24 -11.15
CA ALA A 50 2.34 -3.65 -9.82
C ALA A 50 3.11 -4.51 -8.81
N MET A 51 3.77 -3.84 -7.86
CA MET A 51 4.44 -4.52 -6.75
C MET A 51 3.50 -4.61 -5.55
N THR A 52 3.09 -5.82 -5.17
CA THR A 52 2.28 -5.95 -3.95
C THR A 52 3.15 -5.70 -2.71
N CYS A 53 2.58 -5.12 -1.66
CA CYS A 53 3.29 -4.88 -0.40
C CYS A 53 3.93 -6.17 0.18
N PRO A 54 3.27 -7.35 0.19
CA PRO A 54 3.94 -8.60 0.58
C PRO A 54 5.15 -8.95 -0.28
N LEU A 55 5.04 -8.84 -1.61
CA LEU A 55 6.13 -9.19 -2.53
C LEU A 55 7.33 -8.23 -2.40
N ALA A 56 7.09 -6.96 -2.08
CA ALA A 56 8.15 -6.00 -1.79
C ALA A 56 8.94 -6.39 -0.53
N PHE A 57 8.26 -6.83 0.54
CA PHE A 57 8.94 -7.32 1.74
C PHE A 57 9.72 -8.62 1.47
N GLN A 58 9.17 -9.53 0.68
CA GLN A 58 9.91 -10.72 0.25
C GLN A 58 11.16 -10.37 -0.57
N ALA A 59 11.09 -9.36 -1.43
CA ALA A 59 12.25 -8.87 -2.16
C ALA A 59 13.31 -8.24 -1.23
N ALA A 60 12.87 -7.55 -0.17
CA ALA A 60 13.76 -7.01 0.85
C ALA A 60 14.55 -8.13 1.55
N ASP A 61 13.85 -9.19 1.95
CA ASP A 61 14.46 -10.36 2.58
C ASP A 61 15.42 -11.09 1.62
N GLU A 62 15.03 -11.33 0.37
CA GLU A 62 15.85 -12.03 -0.63
C GLU A 62 17.13 -11.26 -1.02
N LEU A 63 17.08 -9.93 -1.03
CA LEU A 63 18.22 -9.08 -1.38
C LEU A 63 19.03 -8.64 -0.16
N ASN A 64 18.60 -9.01 1.06
CA ASN A 64 19.16 -8.50 2.31
C ASN A 64 19.22 -6.95 2.34
N LEU A 65 18.13 -6.32 1.91
CA LEU A 65 17.92 -4.87 1.91
C LEU A 65 16.79 -4.50 2.86
N THR A 66 16.77 -3.25 3.31
CA THR A 66 15.65 -2.72 4.10
C THR A 66 14.40 -2.54 3.23
N PRO A 67 13.18 -2.61 3.82
CA PRO A 67 11.96 -2.25 3.11
C PRO A 67 12.01 -0.84 2.51
N ALA A 68 12.70 0.10 3.16
CA ALA A 68 12.87 1.45 2.66
C ALA A 68 13.72 1.49 1.38
N GLU A 69 14.82 0.73 1.32
CA GLU A 69 15.64 0.59 0.10
C GLU A 69 14.84 -0.03 -1.05
N ILE A 70 14.04 -1.05 -0.78
CA ILE A 70 13.14 -1.64 -1.78
C ILE A 70 12.08 -0.64 -2.23
N GLY A 71 11.48 0.11 -1.30
CA GLY A 71 10.52 1.17 -1.60
C GLY A 71 11.09 2.22 -2.55
N ARG A 72 12.32 2.70 -2.28
CA ARG A 72 13.03 3.64 -3.17
C ARG A 72 13.29 3.03 -4.54
N ALA A 73 13.71 1.78 -4.61
CA ALA A 73 13.92 1.10 -5.88
C ALA A 73 12.62 0.93 -6.69
N ILE A 74 11.50 0.62 -6.02
CA ILE A 74 10.17 0.57 -6.62
C ILE A 74 9.76 1.94 -7.19
N ASP A 75 9.94 3.01 -6.41
CA ASP A 75 9.67 4.38 -6.84
C ASP A 75 10.52 4.75 -8.07
N LEU A 76 11.84 4.51 -8.03
CA LEU A 76 12.78 4.79 -9.12
C LEU A 76 12.47 4.00 -10.41
N LEU A 77 11.84 2.83 -10.28
CA LEU A 77 11.42 2.00 -11.41
C LEU A 77 10.00 2.33 -11.90
N GLU A 78 9.34 3.33 -11.30
CA GLU A 78 7.98 3.74 -11.61
C GLU A 78 6.95 2.59 -11.45
N ILE A 79 7.22 1.67 -10.51
CA ILE A 79 6.35 0.51 -10.27
C ILE A 79 5.30 0.89 -9.20
N PRO A 80 3.99 0.86 -9.50
CA PRO A 80 2.97 1.15 -8.50
C PRO A 80 2.92 0.08 -7.41
N ILE A 81 2.78 0.50 -6.14
CA ILE A 81 2.56 -0.41 -5.03
C ILE A 81 1.07 -0.76 -4.91
N SER A 82 0.77 -2.06 -4.77
CA SER A 82 -0.59 -2.58 -4.59
C SER A 82 -0.73 -3.45 -3.33
N LYS A 83 -1.97 -3.80 -2.97
CA LYS A 83 -2.33 -4.72 -1.88
C LYS A 83 -1.57 -4.44 -0.57
N CYS A 84 -1.70 -3.23 -0.04
CA CYS A 84 -1.08 -2.86 1.24
C CYS A 84 -1.45 -3.87 2.35
N GLN A 85 -0.48 -4.39 3.09
CA GLN A 85 -0.72 -5.40 4.14
C GLN A 85 -1.57 -4.87 5.32
N LEU A 86 -1.67 -3.55 5.49
CA LEU A 86 -2.58 -2.89 6.43
C LEU A 86 -3.94 -2.55 5.81
N GLY A 87 -4.19 -2.85 4.54
CA GLY A 87 -5.47 -2.55 3.89
C GLY A 87 -5.70 -1.07 3.54
N LEU A 88 -4.67 -0.21 3.65
CA LEU A 88 -4.78 1.24 3.53
C LEU A 88 -4.95 1.75 2.09
N PHE A 89 -4.32 1.08 1.11
CA PHE A 89 -4.34 1.49 -0.29
C PHE A 89 -4.02 0.31 -1.22
N GLY A 90 -4.18 0.52 -2.53
CA GLY A 90 -3.68 -0.38 -3.57
C GLY A 90 -4.59 -1.57 -3.88
N PHE A 91 -5.89 -1.44 -3.59
CA PHE A 91 -6.91 -2.45 -3.90
C PHE A 91 -7.83 -1.96 -5.03
N THR A 92 -8.46 -2.89 -5.73
CA THR A 92 -9.43 -2.67 -6.81
C THR A 92 -10.63 -3.59 -6.57
N PRO A 93 -11.89 -3.14 -6.75
CA PRO A 93 -12.32 -1.83 -7.27
C PRO A 93 -12.26 -0.67 -6.26
N VAL A 94 -12.03 -0.96 -4.97
CA VAL A 94 -11.95 0.06 -3.91
C VAL A 94 -10.51 0.27 -3.48
N SER A 95 -10.05 1.52 -3.37
CA SER A 95 -8.65 1.81 -3.05
C SER A 95 -8.23 1.32 -1.65
N ARG A 96 -9.13 1.41 -0.67
CA ARG A 96 -8.92 1.07 0.75
C ARG A 96 -9.94 0.02 1.18
N ILE A 97 -9.50 -0.98 1.95
CA ILE A 97 -10.36 -2.11 2.38
C ILE A 97 -10.53 -2.23 3.90
N ILE A 98 -9.91 -1.36 4.68
CA ILE A 98 -10.06 -1.35 6.14
C ILE A 98 -11.50 -1.00 6.52
N LYS A 99 -12.05 -1.75 7.48
CA LYS A 99 -13.24 -1.40 8.23
C LYS A 99 -12.88 -1.23 9.71
N PRO A 100 -13.51 -0.29 10.44
CA PRO A 100 -13.35 -0.20 11.89
C PRO A 100 -13.64 -1.53 12.58
N ALA A 101 -12.85 -1.88 13.59
CA ALA A 101 -13.15 -3.03 14.44
C ALA A 101 -14.44 -2.79 15.23
N GLU A 102 -15.19 -3.86 15.53
CA GLU A 102 -16.40 -3.79 16.36
C GLU A 102 -16.05 -3.30 17.77
N SER A 103 -15.03 -3.94 18.36
CA SER A 103 -14.40 -3.59 19.63
C SER A 103 -12.88 -3.71 19.51
N VAL A 104 -12.15 -3.08 20.45
CA VAL A 104 -10.69 -3.22 20.57
C VAL A 104 -10.40 -3.73 21.98
N PRO A 105 -9.71 -4.88 22.14
CA PRO A 105 -9.26 -5.35 23.43
C PRO A 105 -8.36 -4.31 24.13
N GLU A 106 -8.51 -4.17 25.45
CA GLU A 106 -7.80 -3.14 26.24
C GLU A 106 -6.27 -3.26 26.14
N ASP A 107 -5.76 -4.49 26.10
CA ASP A 107 -4.35 -4.79 25.94
C ASP A 107 -3.81 -4.36 24.57
N LEU A 108 -4.57 -4.61 23.49
CA LEU A 108 -4.25 -4.16 22.14
C LEU A 108 -4.29 -2.63 22.04
N GLU A 109 -5.31 -2.00 22.62
CA GLU A 109 -5.41 -0.54 22.67
C GLU A 109 -4.22 0.07 23.42
N ALA A 110 -3.86 -0.47 24.58
CA ALA A 110 -2.72 0.00 25.35
C ALA A 110 -1.41 -0.13 24.57
N ALA A 111 -1.19 -1.26 23.86
CA ALA A 111 -0.03 -1.46 23.01
C ALA A 111 0.04 -0.46 21.86
N ILE A 112 -1.09 -0.19 21.19
CA ILE A 112 -1.19 0.81 20.12
C ILE A 112 -0.86 2.20 20.68
N ARG A 113 -1.49 2.61 21.79
CA ARG A 113 -1.30 3.93 22.40
C ARG A 113 0.14 4.17 22.85
N LYS A 114 0.79 3.13 23.41
CA LYS A 114 2.19 3.19 23.83
C LYS A 114 3.16 3.35 22.66
N ALA A 115 2.80 2.85 21.48
CA ALA A 115 3.63 2.89 20.28
C ALA A 115 3.40 4.14 19.41
N LEU A 116 2.54 5.09 19.83
CA LEU A 116 2.27 6.28 19.04
C LEU A 116 3.48 7.22 19.05
N THR A 117 3.78 7.76 17.87
CA THR A 117 4.68 8.90 17.70
C THR A 117 3.85 10.04 17.11
N ASP A 118 3.84 11.19 17.78
CA ASP A 118 3.02 12.36 17.39
C ASP A 118 1.53 12.04 17.18
N GLY A 119 0.98 11.15 18.01
CA GLY A 119 -0.42 10.71 17.94
C GLY A 119 -0.74 9.79 16.77
N ARG A 120 0.27 9.27 16.05
CA ARG A 120 0.11 8.38 14.89
C ARG A 120 0.86 7.07 15.13
N LEU A 121 0.34 5.99 14.54
CA LEU A 121 1.02 4.69 14.58
C LEU A 121 1.83 4.51 13.29
N CYS A 122 3.13 4.23 13.38
CA CYS A 122 3.93 3.97 12.18
C CYS A 122 3.64 2.56 11.62
N CYS A 123 3.86 2.35 10.31
CA CYS A 123 3.62 1.05 9.67
C CYS A 123 4.45 -0.08 10.29
N ALA A 124 5.69 0.20 10.70
CA ALA A 124 6.57 -0.76 11.37
C ALA A 124 6.01 -1.19 12.73
N ASP A 125 5.55 -0.25 13.54
CA ASP A 125 4.92 -0.55 14.83
C ASP A 125 3.62 -1.33 14.67
N ALA A 126 2.80 -1.00 13.65
CA ALA A 126 1.61 -1.78 13.35
C ALA A 126 1.94 -3.25 13.01
N PHE A 127 3.03 -3.50 12.27
CA PHE A 127 3.49 -4.86 11.98
C PHE A 127 4.02 -5.57 13.23
N ARG A 128 4.80 -4.87 14.05
CA ARG A 128 5.34 -5.39 15.31
C ARG A 128 4.21 -5.81 16.26
N ILE A 129 3.25 -4.92 16.51
CA ILE A 129 2.07 -5.20 17.34
C ILE A 129 1.27 -6.38 16.78
N ALA A 130 1.07 -6.44 15.45
CA ALA A 130 0.39 -7.57 14.83
C ALA A 130 1.09 -8.90 15.14
N GLY A 131 2.43 -8.92 15.11
CA GLY A 131 3.23 -10.09 15.49
C GLY A 131 3.09 -10.46 16.97
N GLU A 132 3.21 -9.48 17.87
CA GLU A 132 3.10 -9.66 19.33
C GLU A 132 1.73 -10.26 19.72
N PHE A 133 0.65 -9.77 19.11
CA PHE A 133 -0.71 -10.22 19.38
C PHE A 133 -1.16 -11.40 18.50
N LYS A 134 -0.28 -11.91 17.61
CA LYS A 134 -0.59 -12.97 16.63
C LYS A 134 -1.82 -12.66 15.77
N LEU A 135 -1.98 -11.39 15.39
CA LEU A 135 -3.07 -10.89 14.57
C LEU A 135 -2.63 -10.71 13.12
N ALA A 136 -3.58 -10.82 12.18
CA ALA A 136 -3.33 -10.31 10.84
C ALA A 136 -3.08 -8.79 10.90
N LYS A 137 -2.10 -8.30 10.15
CA LYS A 137 -1.69 -6.88 10.12
C LYS A 137 -2.86 -5.92 9.93
N ILE A 138 -3.81 -6.27 9.05
CA ILE A 138 -5.02 -5.48 8.79
C ILE A 138 -5.93 -5.31 10.04
N ARG A 139 -5.87 -6.24 11.01
CA ARG A 139 -6.66 -6.14 12.26
C ARG A 139 -6.14 -5.02 13.16
N VAL A 140 -4.82 -4.78 13.18
CA VAL A 140 -4.24 -3.64 13.92
C VAL A 140 -4.71 -2.32 13.30
N SER A 141 -4.74 -2.22 11.97
CA SER A 141 -5.30 -1.04 11.30
C SER A 141 -6.81 -0.86 11.50
N SER A 142 -7.58 -1.94 11.58
CA SER A 142 -9.00 -1.88 11.94
C SER A 142 -9.21 -1.37 13.37
N ALA A 143 -8.35 -1.76 14.31
CA ALA A 143 -8.35 -1.23 15.67
C ALA A 143 -7.99 0.27 15.67
N CYS A 144 -6.96 0.67 14.93
CA CYS A 144 -6.59 2.08 14.78
C CYS A 144 -7.76 2.92 14.21
N GLU A 145 -8.48 2.40 13.20
CA GLU A 145 -9.64 3.08 12.62
C GLU A 145 -10.77 3.28 13.65
N LYS A 146 -11.05 2.25 14.47
CA LYS A 146 -12.03 2.34 15.56
C LYS A 146 -11.62 3.37 16.62
N LEU A 147 -10.32 3.42 16.95
CA LEU A 147 -9.75 4.36 17.92
C LEU A 147 -9.48 5.77 17.36
N GLN A 148 -9.79 6.00 16.08
CA GLN A 148 -9.51 7.26 15.37
C GLN A 148 -8.01 7.63 15.34
N ILE A 149 -7.14 6.61 15.33
CA ILE A 149 -5.68 6.75 15.25
C ILE A 149 -5.25 6.61 13.79
N LYS A 150 -4.49 7.60 13.29
CA LYS A 150 -3.97 7.57 11.91
C LYS A 150 -2.70 6.72 11.84
N ILE A 151 -2.60 5.94 10.77
CA ILE A 151 -1.34 5.26 10.41
C ILE A 151 -0.46 6.23 9.59
N SER A 152 0.85 6.12 9.75
CA SER A 152 1.86 6.95 9.11
C SER A 152 3.14 6.16 8.78
N ALA A 153 4.09 6.81 8.10
CA ALA A 153 5.43 6.29 7.84
C ALA A 153 5.41 4.86 7.27
N CYS A 154 4.90 4.74 6.04
CA CYS A 154 4.93 3.48 5.31
C CYS A 154 6.37 2.98 5.17
N GLN A 155 6.63 1.73 5.57
CA GLN A 155 7.96 1.12 5.46
C GLN A 155 8.50 1.07 4.02
N LEU A 156 7.64 1.13 3.00
CA LEU A 156 8.00 1.18 1.58
C LEU A 156 7.96 2.60 0.99
N GLY A 157 7.70 3.64 1.79
CA GLY A 157 7.70 5.03 1.30
C GLY A 157 6.44 5.47 0.52
N ALA A 158 5.31 4.79 0.69
CA ALA A 158 4.06 5.16 0.02
C ALA A 158 3.39 6.43 0.59
N PHE A 159 3.60 6.73 1.89
CA PHE A 159 3.08 7.88 2.62
C PHE A 159 3.81 8.03 3.96
#